data_AF-A0A0C3KTN5-F1
#
_entry.id   AF-A0A0C3KTN5-F1
#
_cell.length_a   1.000
_cell.length_b   1.000
_cell.length_c   1.000
_cell.angle_alpha   90.00
_cell.angle_beta   90.00
_cell.angle_gamma   90.00
#
_symmetry.space_group_name_H-M   'P 1'
#
loop_
_entity.id
_entity.type
_entity.pdbx_description
1 polymer ?
#
loop_
_entity_poly.entity_id
_entity_poly.type
_entity_poly.pdbx_seq_one_letter_code
_entity_poly.pdbx_strand_id
1 'polypeptide(L)'
;MSAQVSIAKATDQATARAALIKLLFFAAALAVLPIASFFLSSKYIWAGNANYAAITAICVANIVLVAYIVLSVLEDRQSLAGADERREIELKKDR
;
A
#
# COMPACT_ATOMS: atom_id res chain seq x y z
N MET A 1 -4.38 31.39 -16.53
CA MET A 1 -5.29 30.23 -16.37
C MET A 1 -4.71 28.92 -16.93
N SER A 2 -3.96 28.92 -18.04
CA SER A 2 -3.33 27.71 -18.62
C SER A 2 -2.25 27.05 -17.74
N ALA A 3 -1.39 27.85 -17.09
CA ALA A 3 -0.33 27.33 -16.22
C ALA A 3 -0.88 26.57 -14.99
N GLN A 4 -1.92 27.09 -14.34
CA GLN A 4 -2.56 26.48 -13.16
C GLN A 4 -3.19 25.12 -13.47
N VAL A 5 -3.79 24.97 -14.66
CA VAL A 5 -4.37 23.69 -15.13
C VAL A 5 -3.28 22.64 -15.39
N SER A 6 -2.12 23.05 -15.90
CA SER A 6 -0.99 22.14 -16.13
C SER A 6 -0.38 21.62 -14.83
N ILE A 7 -0.29 22.48 -13.81
CA ILE A 7 0.24 22.13 -12.49
C ILE A 7 -0.74 21.20 -11.76
N ALA A 8 -2.05 21.47 -11.82
CA ALA A 8 -3.06 20.60 -11.23
C ALA A 8 -3.02 19.18 -11.84
N LYS A 9 -2.90 19.06 -13.18
CA LYS A 9 -2.73 17.75 -13.84
C LYS A 9 -1.44 17.04 -13.43
N ALA A 10 -0.32 17.77 -13.29
CA ALA A 10 0.94 17.17 -12.90
C ALA A 10 0.90 16.60 -11.46
N THR A 11 0.24 17.31 -10.54
CA THR A 11 0.03 16.84 -9.16
C THR A 11 -0.87 15.61 -9.12
N ASP A 12 -1.97 15.60 -9.87
CA ASP A 12 -2.89 14.47 -9.93
C ASP A 12 -2.24 13.22 -10.53
N GLN A 13 -1.44 13.41 -11.59
CA GLN A 13 -0.61 12.35 -12.19
C GLN A 13 0.45 11.81 -11.21
N ALA A 14 1.05 12.67 -10.38
CA ALA A 14 2.03 12.25 -9.39
C ALA A 14 1.39 11.41 -8.28
N THR A 15 0.22 11.80 -7.78
CA THR A 15 -0.55 11.04 -6.79
C THR A 15 -0.98 9.68 -7.35
N ALA A 16 -1.52 9.66 -8.58
CA ALA A 16 -1.93 8.41 -9.23
C ALA A 16 -0.74 7.45 -9.45
N ARG A 17 0.42 7.97 -9.88
CA ARG A 17 1.65 7.16 -10.03
C ARG A 17 2.12 6.57 -8.69
N ALA A 18 2.07 7.34 -7.61
CA ALA A 18 2.48 6.85 -6.29
C ALA A 18 1.58 5.70 -5.80
N ALA A 19 0.26 5.82 -5.99
CA ALA A 19 -0.68 4.75 -5.66
C ALA A 19 -0.44 3.48 -6.49
N LEU A 20 -0.22 3.62 -7.80
CA LEU A 20 0.07 2.49 -8.69
C LEU A 20 1.34 1.74 -8.30
N ILE A 21 2.42 2.44 -7.94
CA ILE A 21 3.67 1.82 -7.50
C ILE A 21 3.45 1.00 -6.22
N LYS A 22 2.69 1.54 -5.26
CA LYS A 22 2.38 0.83 -4.00
C LYS A 22 1.50 -0.38 -4.24
N LEU A 23 0.48 -0.26 -5.10
CA LEU A 23 -0.39 -1.37 -5.47
C LEU A 23 0.40 -2.48 -6.17
N LEU A 24 1.32 -2.13 -7.07
CA LEU A 24 2.24 -3.08 -7.70
C LEU A 24 3.16 -3.76 -6.69
N PHE A 25 3.73 -3.00 -5.76
CA PHE A 25 4.57 -3.53 -4.69
C PHE A 25 3.81 -4.53 -3.81
N PHE A 26 2.59 -4.19 -3.39
CA PHE A 26 1.76 -5.10 -2.59
C PHE A 26 1.28 -6.31 -3.37
N ALA A 27 0.98 -6.18 -4.67
CA ALA A 27 0.66 -7.31 -5.52
C ALA A 27 1.86 -8.28 -5.62
N ALA A 28 3.07 -7.74 -5.82
CA ALA A 28 4.30 -8.55 -5.81
C ALA A 28 4.54 -9.20 -4.44
N ALA A 29 4.36 -8.45 -3.35
CA ALA A 29 4.50 -8.96 -1.98
C ALA A 29 3.49 -10.09 -1.69
N LEU A 30 2.26 -9.97 -2.16
CA LEU A 30 1.21 -10.98 -2.00
C LEU A 30 1.50 -12.26 -2.79
N ALA A 31 2.26 -12.18 -3.88
CA ALA A 31 2.77 -13.36 -4.56
C ALA A 31 4.00 -13.95 -3.84
N VAL A 32 5.00 -13.12 -3.53
CA VAL A 32 6.30 -13.59 -3.04
C VAL A 32 6.25 -14.04 -1.58
N LEU A 33 5.59 -13.30 -0.68
CA LEU A 33 5.61 -13.59 0.76
C LEU A 33 4.91 -14.90 1.11
N PRO A 34 3.71 -15.24 0.60
CA PRO A 34 3.07 -16.52 0.90
C PRO A 34 3.84 -17.70 0.32
N ILE A 35 4.41 -17.55 -0.88
CA ILE A 35 5.26 -18.58 -1.50
C ILE A 35 6.53 -18.78 -0.67
N ALA A 36 7.22 -17.71 -0.30
CA ALA A 36 8.39 -17.78 0.56
C ALA A 36 8.05 -18.42 1.91
N SER A 37 6.93 -18.02 2.52
CA SER A 37 6.44 -18.61 3.76
C SER A 37 6.12 -20.09 3.64
N PHE A 38 5.57 -20.55 2.51
CA PHE A 38 5.31 -21.96 2.24
C PHE A 38 6.60 -22.78 2.27
N PHE A 39 7.60 -22.37 1.47
CA PHE A 39 8.87 -23.09 1.38
C PHE A 39 9.66 -23.05 2.69
N LEU A 40 9.64 -21.91 3.39
CA LEU A 40 10.35 -21.75 4.65
C LEU A 40 9.69 -22.57 5.77
N SER A 41 8.36 -22.51 5.87
CA SER A 41 7.57 -23.26 6.86
C SER A 41 7.67 -24.77 6.62
N SER A 42 7.59 -25.21 5.37
CA SER A 42 7.74 -26.62 5.00
C SER A 42 9.10 -27.18 5.43
N LYS A 43 10.18 -26.41 5.25
CA LYS A 43 11.55 -26.88 5.52
C LYS A 43 11.97 -26.78 6.99
N TYR A 44 11.55 -25.75 7.72
CA TYR A 44 12.04 -25.47 9.08
C TYR A 44 11.03 -25.76 10.19
N ILE A 45 9.73 -25.68 9.95
CA ILE A 45 8.71 -25.77 11.00
C ILE A 45 8.03 -27.14 11.01
N TRP A 46 7.72 -27.70 9.83
CA TRP A 46 6.86 -28.88 9.71
C TRP A 46 7.54 -30.13 9.13
N ALA A 47 8.88 -30.14 9.07
CA ALA A 47 9.70 -31.28 8.65
C ALA A 47 9.26 -31.91 7.30
N GLY A 48 8.81 -31.09 6.34
CA GLY A 48 8.38 -31.52 5.01
C GLY A 48 6.88 -31.81 4.87
N ASN A 49 6.05 -31.58 5.89
CA ASN A 49 4.60 -31.75 5.73
C ASN A 49 3.96 -30.56 5.00
N ALA A 50 3.70 -30.77 3.71
CA ALA A 50 3.16 -29.75 2.80
C ALA A 50 1.78 -29.21 3.20
N ASN A 51 0.94 -30.00 3.90
CA ASN A 51 -0.40 -29.54 4.29
C ASN A 51 -0.34 -28.42 5.34
N TYR A 52 0.49 -28.59 6.37
CA TYR A 52 0.66 -27.55 7.40
C TYR A 52 1.39 -26.31 6.85
N ALA A 53 2.33 -26.51 5.93
CA ALA A 53 2.99 -25.41 5.23
C ALA A 53 2.00 -24.61 4.36
N ALA A 54 1.07 -25.29 3.68
CA ALA A 54 0.03 -24.66 2.88
C ALA A 54 -0.93 -23.82 3.75
N ILE A 55 -1.38 -24.37 4.89
CA ILE A 55 -2.21 -23.61 5.85
C ILE A 55 -1.47 -22.36 6.33
N THR A 56 -0.20 -22.49 6.68
CA THR A 56 0.64 -21.35 7.09
C THR A 56 0.72 -20.28 6.00
N ALA A 57 0.92 -20.68 4.74
CA ALA A 57 0.99 -19.77 3.61
C ALA A 57 -0.32 -19.01 3.38
N ILE A 58 -1.47 -19.69 3.53
CA ILE A 58 -2.79 -19.07 3.46
C ILE A 58 -2.97 -18.05 4.59
N CYS A 59 -2.55 -18.38 5.81
CA CYS A 59 -2.56 -17.43 6.93
C CYS A 59 -1.70 -16.20 6.62
N VAL A 60 -0.50 -16.39 6.09
CA VAL A 60 0.41 -15.28 5.71
C VAL A 60 -0.18 -14.43 4.60
N ALA A 61 -0.82 -15.00 3.59
CA ALA A 61 -1.49 -14.25 2.52
C ALA A 61 -2.58 -13.32 3.07
N ASN A 62 -3.40 -13.82 4.01
CA ASN A 62 -4.43 -13.00 4.66
C ASN A 62 -3.83 -11.90 5.54
N ILE A 63 -2.73 -12.17 6.25
CA ILE A 63 -2.02 -11.14 7.03
C ILE A 63 -1.50 -10.04 6.11
N VAL A 64 -0.89 -10.39 4.97
CA VAL A 64 -0.41 -9.41 3.97
C VAL A 64 -1.56 -8.58 3.41
N LEU A 65 -2.70 -9.20 3.11
CA LEU A 65 -3.90 -8.51 2.64
C LEU A 65 -4.41 -7.49 3.68
N VAL A 66 -4.52 -7.90 4.95
CA VAL A 66 -4.93 -6.99 6.03
C VAL A 66 -3.92 -5.85 6.19
N ALA A 67 -2.62 -6.15 6.18
CA ALA A 67 -1.57 -5.14 6.26
C ALA A 67 -1.66 -4.11 5.12
N TYR A 68 -1.93 -4.57 3.89
CA TYR A 68 -2.17 -3.69 2.75
C TYR A 68 -3.34 -2.74 2.98
N ILE A 69 -4.47 -3.26 3.46
CA ILE A 69 -5.67 -2.46 3.73
C ILE A 69 -5.37 -1.41 4.80
N VAL A 70 -4.76 -1.81 5.92
CA VAL A 70 -4.42 -0.88 7.01
C VAL A 70 -3.47 0.21 6.53
N LEU A 71 -2.42 -0.14 5.79
CA LEU A 71 -1.44 0.83 5.29
C LEU A 71 -2.08 1.80 4.28
N SER A 72 -2.93 1.29 3.40
CA SER A 72 -3.68 2.10 2.43
C SER A 72 -4.62 3.09 3.13
N VAL A 73 -5.34 2.63 4.16
CA VAL A 73 -6.23 3.50 4.95
C VAL A 73 -5.45 4.56 5.72
N LEU A 74 -4.31 4.21 6.32
CA LEU A 74 -3.47 5.16 7.04
C LEU A 74 -2.92 6.26 6.10
N GLU A 75 -2.51 5.86 4.91
CA GLU A 75 -2.03 6.79 3.88
C GLU A 75 -3.14 7.72 3.38
N ASP A 76 -4.34 7.18 3.12
CA ASP A 76 -5.52 7.99 2.77
C ASP A 76 -5.82 9.03 3.87
N ARG A 77 -5.70 8.67 5.14
CA ARG A 77 -5.91 9.60 6.28
C ARG A 77 -4.87 10.71 6.31
N GLN A 78 -3.59 10.40 6.08
CA GLN A 78 -2.54 11.42 5.98
C GLN A 78 -2.75 12.36 4.80
N SER A 79 -3.20 11.83 3.66
CA SER A 79 -3.47 12.64 2.47
C SER A 79 -4.57 13.69 2.71
N LEU A 80 -5.61 13.32 3.48
CA LEU A 80 -6.71 14.22 3.86
C LEU A 80 -6.24 15.30 4.84
N ALA A 81 -5.48 14.91 5.87
CA ALA A 81 -4.97 15.86 6.87
C ALA A 81 -4.03 16.91 6.24
N GLY A 82 -3.15 16.50 5.31
CA GLY A 82 -2.27 17.43 4.59
C GLY A 82 -3.01 18.36 3.62
N ALA A 83 -4.17 17.92 3.10
CA ALA A 83 -5.02 18.76 2.24
C ALA A 83 -5.74 19.85 3.06
N ASP A 84 -6.20 19.52 4.27
CA ASP A 84 -6.85 20.47 5.17
C ASP A 84 -5.86 21.53 5.68
N GLU A 85 -4.63 21.13 6.03
CA GLU A 85 -3.57 22.06 6.45
C GLU A 85 -3.18 23.04 5.32
N ARG A 86 -3.06 22.56 4.07
CA ARG A 86 -2.81 23.44 2.91
C ARG A 86 -3.93 24.46 2.69
N ARG A 87 -5.19 24.05 2.83
CA ARG A 87 -6.34 24.95 2.69
C ARG A 87 -6.36 26.04 3.76
N GLU A 88 -6.01 25.70 5.00
CA GLU A 88 -5.93 26.69 6.09
C GLU A 88 -4.81 27.71 5.85
N ILE A 89 -3.66 27.28 5.33
CA ILE A 89 -2.54 28.17 4.99
C ILE A 89 -2.91 29.12 3.83
N GLU A 90 -3.64 28.64 2.82
CA GLU A 90 -4.13 29.48 1.72
C GLU A 90 -5.15 30.52 2.19
N LEU A 91 -6.11 30.14 3.05
CA LEU A 91 -7.10 31.05 3.63
C LEU A 91 -6.49 32.17 4.47
N LYS A 92 -5.39 31.91 5.19
CA LYS A 92 -4.67 32.91 5.98
C LYS A 92 -3.83 33.87 5.14
N LYS A 93 -3.49 33.49 3.90
CA LYS A 93 -2.68 34.32 2.99
C LYS A 93 -3.53 35.32 2.19
N ASP A 94 -4.82 35.04 2.04
CA ASP A 94 -5.80 35.87 1.33
C ASP A 94 -6.43 36.97 2.22
N ARG A 95 -6.23 36.90 3.54
CA ARG A 95 -6.75 37.84 4.53
C ARG A 95 -5.67 38.80 5.04
#